data_AF-A0A2J7RB31-F1
#
_entry.id   AF-A0A2J7RB31-F1
#
_cell.length_a   1.000
_cell.length_b   1.000
_cell.length_c   1.000
_cell.angle_alpha   90.00
_cell.angle_beta   90.00
_cell.angle_gamma   90.00
#
_symmetry.space_group_name_H-M   'P 1'
#
loop_
_entity.id
_entity.type
_entity.pdbx_description
1 polymer ?
#
loop_
_entity_poly.entity_id
_entity_poly.type
_entity_poly.pdbx_seq_one_letter_code
_entity_poly.pdbx_strand_id
1 'polypeptide(L)'
;MLTGVQKYYIGWDVMHLQFSTQMKSQVYEVMLELYSSVNVSSISHTAKGFFVHIKMMKTVTGFSWPRLLQSQCKRPWLKLDLEKYKGDFDSDEDNAKTRCERALKELSLSNKESQVPAPNLKDEAVISSVPISSSDDDEEEEEEDGMNLQDESYDPFDPLS
;
A
#
# COMPACT_ATOMS: atom_id res chain seq x y z
N MET A 1 22.63 12.75 5.92
CA MET A 1 21.27 13.32 5.72
C MET A 1 21.38 14.39 4.66
N LEU A 2 20.63 14.27 3.57
CA LEU A 2 20.57 15.27 2.50
C LEU A 2 19.78 16.48 3.01
N THR A 3 20.42 17.64 3.17
CA THR A 3 19.77 18.89 3.53
C THR A 3 20.34 20.04 2.70
N GLY A 4 19.50 21.03 2.35
CA GLY A 4 19.89 22.18 1.56
C GLY A 4 20.27 21.85 0.10
N VAL A 5 19.65 20.85 -0.51
CA VAL A 5 19.94 20.47 -1.91
C VAL A 5 19.50 21.60 -2.85
N GLN A 6 20.46 22.30 -3.45
CA GLN A 6 20.21 23.37 -4.42
C GLN A 6 20.51 22.96 -5.87
N LYS A 7 21.49 22.09 -6.06
CA LYS A 7 21.94 21.61 -7.37
C LYS A 7 21.85 20.09 -7.39
N TYR A 8 21.06 19.56 -8.32
CA TYR A 8 20.94 18.14 -8.55
C TYR A 8 20.69 17.89 -10.02
N TYR A 9 21.04 16.69 -10.45
CA TYR A 9 20.68 16.14 -11.74
C TYR A 9 19.58 15.12 -11.53
N ILE A 10 18.62 15.12 -12.45
CA ILE A 10 17.54 14.16 -12.51
C ILE A 10 17.34 13.77 -13.96
N GLY A 11 17.40 12.47 -14.23
CA GLY A 11 17.15 11.88 -15.53
C GLY A 11 16.03 10.87 -15.40
N TRP A 12 15.22 10.71 -16.43
CA TRP A 12 14.14 9.74 -16.43
C TRP A 12 13.90 9.18 -17.82
N ASP A 13 13.36 7.98 -17.82
CA ASP A 13 12.80 7.27 -18.96
C ASP A 13 11.43 6.72 -18.55
N VAL A 14 10.74 6.02 -19.45
CA VAL A 14 9.43 5.41 -19.21
C VAL A 14 9.46 4.47 -17.99
N MET A 15 10.59 3.78 -17.74
CA MET A 15 10.73 2.84 -16.61
C MET A 15 11.92 3.12 -15.71
N HIS A 16 12.70 4.19 -15.96
CA HIS A 16 13.90 4.47 -15.20
C HIS A 16 13.86 5.86 -14.59
N LEU A 17 14.37 5.99 -13.37
CA LEU A 17 14.63 7.28 -12.72
C LEU A 17 16.06 7.29 -12.20
N GLN A 18 16.82 8.31 -12.58
CA GLN A 18 18.14 8.59 -12.04
C GLN A 18 18.10 9.92 -11.30
N PHE A 19 18.68 9.96 -10.11
CA PHE A 19 18.91 11.18 -9.37
C PHE A 19 20.34 11.18 -8.86
N SER A 20 21.02 12.32 -8.99
CA SER A 20 22.34 12.53 -8.41
C SER A 20 22.52 13.95 -7.89
N THR A 21 23.18 14.10 -6.76
CA THR A 21 23.55 15.40 -6.20
C THR A 21 24.87 15.29 -5.44
N GLN A 22 25.54 16.43 -5.26
CA GLN A 22 26.75 16.52 -4.46
C GLN A 22 26.48 17.44 -3.27
N MET A 23 26.76 16.94 -2.06
CA MET A 23 26.59 17.69 -0.83
C MET A 23 27.76 17.40 0.11
N LYS A 24 28.39 18.46 0.64
CA LYS A 24 29.52 18.37 1.58
C LYS A 24 30.62 17.40 1.09
N SER A 25 30.98 17.51 -0.19
CA SER A 25 31.97 16.67 -0.87
C SER A 25 31.60 15.17 -0.99
N GLN A 26 30.37 14.78 -0.66
CA GLN A 26 29.85 13.44 -0.90
C GLN A 26 28.89 13.45 -2.08
N VAL A 27 28.99 12.43 -2.92
CA VAL A 27 28.06 12.20 -4.03
C VAL A 27 26.95 11.28 -3.53
N TYR A 28 25.72 11.69 -3.78
CA TYR A 28 24.52 10.90 -3.54
C TYR A 28 23.94 10.57 -4.90
N GLU A 29 23.76 9.28 -5.16
CA GLU A 29 23.19 8.80 -6.42
C GLU A 29 22.18 7.70 -6.14
N VAL A 30 21.10 7.70 -6.92
CA VAL A 30 20.12 6.63 -6.94
C VAL A 30 19.65 6.41 -8.36
N MET A 31 19.58 5.13 -8.74
CA MET A 31 19.00 4.68 -10.00
C MET A 31 17.89 3.67 -9.67
N LEU A 32 16.68 3.98 -10.12
CA LEU A 32 15.48 3.18 -9.90
C LEU A 32 14.98 2.63 -11.21
N GLU A 33 14.83 1.31 -11.26
CA GLU A 33 14.02 0.62 -12.28
C GLU A 33 12.60 0.48 -11.71
N LEU A 34 11.69 1.26 -12.26
CA LEU A 34 10.31 1.37 -11.81
C LEU A 34 9.53 0.09 -12.12
N TYR A 35 8.52 -0.20 -11.29
CA TYR A 35 7.70 -1.39 -11.44
C TYR A 35 6.98 -1.48 -12.80
N SER A 36 6.56 -0.35 -13.34
CA SER A 36 5.94 -0.25 -14.66
C SER A 36 6.13 1.15 -15.25
N SER A 37 5.57 1.38 -16.42
CA SER A 37 5.73 2.63 -17.17
C SER A 37 5.09 3.85 -16.49
N VAL A 38 5.79 4.98 -16.54
CA VAL A 38 5.28 6.31 -16.15
C VAL A 38 5.12 7.24 -17.33
N ASN A 39 4.21 8.20 -17.20
CA ASN A 39 4.02 9.25 -18.19
C ASN A 39 5.09 10.34 -18.03
N VAL A 40 6.08 10.30 -18.91
CA VAL A 40 7.24 11.20 -18.93
C VAL A 40 6.83 12.69 -19.00
N SER A 41 5.74 13.04 -19.71
CA SER A 41 5.33 14.43 -19.86
C SER A 41 4.74 15.04 -18.59
N SER A 42 4.37 14.20 -17.61
CA SER A 42 3.75 14.61 -16.34
C SER A 42 4.75 14.72 -15.18
N ILE A 43 6.02 14.37 -15.43
CA ILE A 43 7.03 14.33 -14.38
C ILE A 43 7.35 15.75 -13.94
N SER A 44 7.27 15.98 -12.64
CA SER A 44 7.67 17.24 -12.02
C SER A 44 8.53 16.97 -10.79
N HIS A 45 9.47 17.87 -10.54
CA HIS A 45 10.38 17.75 -9.42
C HIS A 45 10.63 19.11 -8.76
N THR A 46 10.87 19.12 -7.46
CA THR A 46 11.14 20.34 -6.71
C THR A 46 12.02 20.03 -5.51
N ALA A 47 13.10 20.79 -5.35
CA ALA A 47 13.87 20.76 -4.12
C ALA A 47 13.14 21.57 -3.04
N LYS A 48 12.78 20.91 -1.95
CA LYS A 48 12.37 21.54 -0.69
C LYS A 48 13.57 21.46 0.23
N GLY A 49 13.80 22.45 1.09
CA GLY A 49 15.07 22.59 1.84
C GLY A 49 15.64 21.32 2.50
N PHE A 50 14.81 20.30 2.82
CA PHE A 50 15.24 19.04 3.42
C PHE A 50 15.15 17.81 2.50
N PHE A 51 14.50 17.90 1.34
CA PHE A 51 14.30 16.75 0.44
C PHE A 51 14.00 17.19 -0.99
N VAL A 52 14.29 16.32 -1.95
CA VAL A 52 13.85 16.51 -3.33
C VAL A 52 12.55 15.73 -3.53
N HIS A 53 11.49 16.42 -3.91
CA HIS A 53 10.21 15.81 -4.21
C HIS A 53 10.14 15.53 -5.71
N ILE A 54 9.87 14.27 -6.08
CA ILE A 54 9.71 13.84 -7.47
C ILE A 54 8.31 13.26 -7.59
N LYS A 55 7.50 13.82 -8.49
CA LYS A 55 6.13 13.39 -8.75
C LYS A 55 6.05 12.85 -10.17
N MET A 56 5.48 11.65 -10.30
CA MET A 56 5.28 10.95 -11.57
C MET A 56 3.85 10.43 -11.64
N MET A 57 3.27 10.38 -12.84
CA MET A 57 1.98 9.74 -13.08
C MET A 57 2.21 8.37 -13.74
N LYS A 58 1.51 7.34 -13.26
CA LYS A 58 1.51 6.02 -13.91
C LYS A 58 0.88 6.14 -15.30
N THR A 59 1.42 5.44 -16.30
CA THR A 59 0.82 5.43 -17.64
C THR A 59 -0.52 4.70 -17.64
N VAL A 60 -0.61 3.55 -16.96
CA VAL A 60 -1.83 2.76 -16.84
C VAL A 60 -2.58 3.17 -15.58
N THR A 61 -3.71 3.85 -15.76
CA THR A 61 -4.64 4.18 -14.66
C THR A 61 -5.40 2.94 -14.19
N GLY A 62 -5.73 2.87 -12.90
CA GLY A 62 -6.45 1.73 -12.31
C GLY A 62 -5.57 0.52 -11.98
N PHE A 63 -4.33 0.47 -12.46
CA PHE A 63 -3.39 -0.58 -12.08
C PHE A 63 -2.64 -0.21 -10.79
N SER A 64 -2.90 -0.97 -9.72
CA SER A 64 -2.21 -0.79 -8.44
C SER A 64 -0.76 -1.25 -8.54
N TRP A 65 0.15 -0.50 -7.92
CA TRP A 65 1.57 -0.86 -7.88
C TRP A 65 1.85 -1.44 -6.49
N PRO A 66 2.10 -2.75 -6.37
CA PRO A 66 2.40 -3.36 -5.08
C PRO A 66 3.76 -2.92 -4.53
N ARG A 67 4.63 -2.36 -5.38
CA ARG A 67 5.97 -1.87 -5.05
C ARG A 67 6.38 -0.78 -6.04
N LEU A 68 7.36 0.04 -5.65
CA LEU A 68 7.90 1.09 -6.53
C LEU A 68 8.82 0.52 -7.62
N LEU A 69 9.61 -0.51 -7.27
CA LEU A 69 10.67 -1.05 -8.13
C LEU A 69 10.25 -2.35 -8.81
N GLN A 70 10.80 -2.61 -10.00
CA GLN A 70 10.56 -3.87 -10.71
C GLN A 70 11.07 -5.08 -9.91
N SER A 71 12.28 -4.97 -9.36
CA SER A 71 12.88 -5.99 -8.49
C SER A 71 12.08 -6.23 -7.21
N GLN A 72 12.08 -7.47 -6.74
CA GLN A 72 11.48 -7.86 -5.46
C GLN A 72 12.45 -7.66 -4.27
N CYS A 73 13.72 -7.36 -4.53
CA CYS A 73 14.72 -7.16 -3.49
C CYS A 73 14.40 -5.91 -2.65
N LYS A 74 14.27 -6.10 -1.33
CA LYS A 74 14.05 -5.00 -0.40
C LYS A 74 15.30 -4.14 -0.29
N ARG A 75 15.14 -2.83 -0.52
CA ARG A 75 16.21 -1.85 -0.34
C ARG A 75 16.04 -1.15 1.00
N PRO A 76 17.00 -1.24 1.95
CA PRO A 76 16.82 -0.72 3.31
C PRO A 76 16.67 0.81 3.38
N TRP A 77 17.12 1.52 2.35
CA TRP A 77 17.01 2.97 2.22
C TRP A 77 15.69 3.43 1.57
N LEU A 78 14.91 2.52 0.99
CA LEU A 78 13.64 2.85 0.35
C LEU A 78 12.47 2.55 1.30
N LYS A 79 11.67 3.57 1.61
CA LYS A 79 10.55 3.47 2.56
C LYS A 79 9.30 4.09 1.96
N LEU A 80 8.14 3.62 2.41
CA LEU A 80 6.84 4.20 2.07
C LEU A 80 6.65 5.53 2.84
N ASP A 81 6.23 6.57 2.13
CA ASP A 81 5.79 7.82 2.74
C ASP A 81 4.35 7.65 3.24
N LEU A 82 4.18 7.45 4.55
CA LEU A 82 2.89 7.20 5.18
C LEU A 82 1.97 8.43 5.16
N GLU A 83 2.51 9.65 5.07
CA GLU A 83 1.70 10.87 5.04
C GLU A 83 1.01 11.06 3.68
N LYS A 84 1.64 10.59 2.60
CA LYS A 84 1.12 10.69 1.23
C LYS A 84 0.44 9.43 0.74
N TYR A 85 0.59 8.33 1.45
CA TYR A 85 -0.04 7.08 1.08
C TYR A 85 -1.55 7.16 1.30
N LYS A 86 -2.29 7.13 0.20
CA LYS A 86 -3.74 6.93 0.20
C LYS A 86 -3.99 5.48 -0.21
N GLY A 87 -4.48 4.66 0.71
CA GLY A 87 -4.81 3.27 0.41
C GLY A 87 -5.97 3.17 -0.58
N ASP A 88 -6.16 1.98 -1.16
CA ASP A 88 -7.20 1.70 -2.15
C ASP A 88 -8.64 1.95 -1.64
N PHE A 89 -8.82 2.12 -0.32
CA PHE A 89 -10.11 2.46 0.31
C PHE A 89 -10.41 3.96 0.40
N ASP A 90 -9.43 4.83 0.12
CA ASP A 90 -9.57 6.28 0.17
C ASP A 90 -9.83 6.89 -1.23
N SER A 91 -10.31 6.06 -2.17
CA SER A 91 -10.83 6.55 -3.44
C SER A 91 -12.06 7.41 -3.14
N ASP A 92 -11.95 8.70 -3.47
CA ASP A 92 -12.89 9.79 -3.21
C ASP A 92 -14.26 9.64 -3.92
N GLU A 93 -14.54 8.45 -4.47
CA GLU A 93 -15.79 8.16 -5.18
C GLU A 93 -16.91 7.68 -4.23
N ASP A 94 -16.59 7.34 -2.97
CA ASP A 94 -17.61 6.90 -2.01
C ASP A 94 -17.13 7.08 -0.55
N ASN A 95 -16.90 8.32 -0.15
CA ASN A 95 -16.63 8.69 1.25
C ASN A 95 -17.67 8.03 2.17
N ALA A 96 -17.26 7.52 3.33
CA ALA A 96 -18.15 6.94 4.33
C ALA A 96 -19.35 7.86 4.66
N LYS A 97 -19.14 9.19 4.62
CA LYS A 97 -20.20 10.20 4.75
C LYS A 97 -21.24 10.10 3.64
N THR A 98 -20.83 10.00 2.37
CA THR A 98 -21.75 9.87 1.23
C THR A 98 -22.49 8.54 1.22
N ARG A 99 -21.86 7.45 1.72
CA ARG A 99 -22.53 6.15 1.92
C ARG A 99 -23.58 6.23 3.03
N CYS A 100 -23.24 6.83 4.17
CA CYS A 100 -24.19 7.04 5.27
C CYS A 100 -25.35 7.94 4.86
N GLU A 101 -25.10 9.01 4.10
CA GLU A 101 -26.15 9.91 3.62
C GLU A 101 -27.11 9.21 2.65
N ARG A 102 -26.60 8.38 1.73
CA ARG A 102 -27.42 7.55 0.82
C ARG A 102 -28.29 6.56 1.62
N ALA A 103 -27.70 5.84 2.58
CA ALA A 103 -28.44 4.89 3.42
C ALA A 103 -29.53 5.57 4.28
N LEU A 104 -29.24 6.73 4.88
CA LEU A 104 -30.24 7.50 5.62
C LEU A 104 -31.39 7.98 4.73
N LYS A 105 -31.09 8.39 3.49
CA LYS A 105 -32.10 8.81 2.53
C LYS A 105 -33.00 7.65 2.11
N GLU A 106 -32.44 6.46 1.86
CA GLU A 106 -33.21 5.25 1.52
C GLU A 106 -34.12 4.82 2.67
N LEU A 107 -33.63 4.80 3.91
CA LEU A 107 -34.44 4.51 5.10
C LEU A 107 -35.55 5.54 5.31
N SER A 108 -35.29 6.82 5.01
CA SER A 108 -36.30 7.89 5.14
C SER A 108 -37.42 7.81 4.09
N LEU A 109 -37.14 7.21 2.93
CA LEU A 109 -38.11 6.99 1.85
C LEU A 109 -38.95 5.75 2.11
N SER A 110 -38.35 4.71 2.71
CA SER A 110 -39.04 3.45 3.02
C SER A 110 -40.10 3.55 4.12
N ASN A 111 -40.21 4.71 4.82
CA ASN A 111 -41.18 4.94 5.89
C ASN A 111 -42.45 5.70 5.44
N LYS A 112 -42.67 5.85 4.13
CA LYS A 112 -43.82 6.60 3.57
C LYS A 112 -44.74 5.77 2.69
N GLU A 113 -45.07 4.53 3.06
CA GLU A 113 -46.39 3.95 2.76
C GLU A 113 -46.55 2.57 3.44
N SER A 114 -47.40 2.51 4.45
CA SER A 114 -48.35 1.41 4.68
C SER A 114 -49.26 1.81 5.85
N GLN A 115 -50.29 2.60 5.54
CA GLN A 115 -51.57 2.40 6.20
C GLN A 115 -52.20 1.17 5.56
N VAL A 116 -52.32 0.08 6.32
CA VAL A 116 -53.30 -0.97 6.04
C VAL A 116 -54.03 -1.23 7.36
N PRO A 117 -55.38 -1.16 7.39
CA PRO A 117 -56.15 -1.27 8.63
C PRO A 117 -56.09 -2.69 9.19
N ALA A 118 -56.22 -2.79 10.52
CA ALA A 118 -56.13 -4.03 11.28
C ALA A 118 -56.99 -5.18 10.73
N PRO A 119 -56.43 -6.39 10.61
CA PRO A 119 -57.18 -7.63 10.71
C PRO A 119 -56.86 -8.31 12.06
N ASN A 120 -57.92 -8.57 12.84
CA ASN A 120 -57.87 -9.50 13.95
C ASN A 120 -57.47 -10.89 13.44
N LEU A 121 -56.33 -11.42 13.87
CA LEU A 121 -56.12 -12.86 13.94
C LEU A 121 -55.28 -13.22 15.16
N LYS A 122 -55.90 -14.04 15.98
CA LYS A 122 -55.35 -14.82 17.07
C LYS A 122 -54.50 -15.90 16.39
N ASP A 123 -53.24 -16.06 16.77
CA ASP A 123 -52.57 -17.36 16.89
C ASP A 123 -51.15 -17.16 17.43
N GLU A 124 -50.87 -17.88 18.51
CA GLU A 124 -49.55 -17.99 19.14
C GLU A 124 -48.52 -18.57 18.15
N ALA A 125 -47.33 -17.98 18.11
CA ALA A 125 -46.16 -18.65 17.56
C ALA A 125 -44.96 -18.39 18.48
N VAL A 126 -44.63 -19.44 19.24
CA VAL A 126 -43.44 -19.57 20.08
C VAL A 126 -42.18 -19.40 19.23
N ILE A 127 -41.39 -18.37 19.53
CA ILE A 127 -40.08 -18.19 18.89
C ILE A 127 -39.07 -19.00 19.70
N SER A 128 -38.68 -20.15 19.15
CA SER A 128 -37.58 -20.98 19.64
C SER A 128 -36.26 -20.20 19.51
N SER A 129 -35.62 -19.94 20.64
CA SER A 129 -34.29 -19.34 20.74
C SER A 129 -33.23 -20.37 20.32
N VAL A 130 -32.54 -20.11 19.22
CA VAL A 130 -31.33 -20.85 18.84
C VAL A 130 -30.13 -20.15 19.50
N PRO A 131 -29.33 -20.82 20.36
CA PRO A 131 -28.13 -20.22 20.89
C PRO A 131 -27.04 -20.14 19.81
N ILE A 132 -26.48 -18.95 19.65
CA ILE A 132 -25.26 -18.68 18.90
C ILE A 132 -24.10 -19.30 19.69
N SER A 133 -23.51 -20.36 19.17
CA SER A 133 -22.28 -20.95 19.72
C SER A 133 -21.09 -20.27 19.05
N SER A 134 -20.37 -19.45 19.82
CA SER A 134 -19.03 -18.99 19.51
C SER A 134 -18.06 -20.13 19.79
N SER A 135 -17.37 -20.62 18.76
CA SER A 135 -16.20 -21.49 18.93
C SER A 135 -14.99 -20.74 18.42
N ASP A 136 -14.25 -20.22 19.40
CA ASP A 136 -12.90 -19.67 19.33
C ASP A 136 -11.99 -20.87 19.56
N ASP A 137 -11.08 -21.17 18.62
CA ASP A 137 -10.11 -22.25 18.76
C ASP A 137 -8.81 -21.83 18.07
N ASP A 138 -7.98 -21.13 18.86
CA ASP A 138 -6.56 -20.88 18.64
C ASP A 138 -5.79 -22.13 19.06
N GLU A 139 -5.03 -22.74 18.15
CA GLU A 139 -3.90 -23.59 18.52
C GLU A 139 -2.65 -23.17 17.71
N GLU A 140 -1.74 -22.51 18.42
CA GLU A 140 -0.31 -22.43 18.12
C GLU A 140 0.34 -23.78 18.43
N GLU A 141 1.34 -24.20 17.65
CA GLU A 141 2.42 -25.13 18.04
C GLU A 141 3.32 -25.37 16.80
N GLU A 142 4.61 -25.64 16.87
CA GLU A 142 5.72 -25.22 17.73
C GLU A 142 6.98 -25.44 16.84
N GLU A 143 8.09 -24.84 17.22
CA GLU A 143 9.40 -25.05 16.60
C GLU A 143 9.86 -26.52 16.68
N GLU A 144 10.61 -27.00 15.69
CA GLU A 144 11.62 -28.03 15.99
C GLU A 144 12.89 -27.90 15.14
N ASP A 145 13.99 -27.95 15.88
CA ASP A 145 15.40 -27.92 15.51
C ASP A 145 15.81 -29.03 14.51
N GLY A 146 16.81 -28.71 13.68
CA GLY A 146 17.44 -29.67 12.78
C GLY A 146 18.88 -29.28 12.44
N MET A 147 19.81 -29.81 13.22
CA MET A 147 21.24 -29.48 13.30
C MET A 147 22.09 -29.83 12.05
N ASN A 148 23.21 -29.10 11.92
CA ASN A 148 24.60 -29.60 11.77
C ASN A 148 25.34 -29.57 10.41
N LEU A 149 26.63 -29.16 10.50
CA LEU A 149 27.83 -29.53 9.71
C LEU A 149 27.84 -29.10 8.21
N GLN A 150 28.78 -28.31 7.68
CA GLN A 150 30.24 -28.30 7.84
C GLN A 150 30.82 -26.91 7.52
N ASP A 151 31.83 -26.55 8.32
CA ASP A 151 32.81 -25.51 8.11
C ASP A 151 33.76 -25.97 6.98
N GLU A 152 33.61 -25.44 5.76
CA GLU A 152 34.63 -25.52 4.73
C GLU A 152 35.20 -24.12 4.49
N SER A 153 36.40 -23.93 5.02
CA SER A 153 37.23 -22.76 4.83
C SER A 153 37.52 -22.55 3.34
N TYR A 154 36.97 -21.50 2.76
CA TYR A 154 37.35 -21.01 1.44
C TYR A 154 38.82 -20.52 1.46
N ASP A 155 39.71 -21.25 0.78
CA ASP A 155 41.08 -20.83 0.50
C ASP A 155 41.14 -20.07 -0.84
N PRO A 156 41.44 -18.76 -0.85
CA PRO A 156 41.48 -17.96 -2.07
C PRO A 156 42.64 -18.29 -3.02
N PHE A 157 43.45 -19.32 -2.77
CA PHE A 157 44.55 -19.75 -3.65
C PHE A 157 44.44 -21.17 -4.22
N ASP A 158 43.29 -21.86 -4.11
CA ASP A 158 43.06 -23.14 -4.80
C ASP A 158 42.42 -22.92 -6.19
N PRO A 159 43.13 -23.15 -7.32
CA PRO A 159 42.59 -22.91 -8.65
C PRO A 159 41.70 -24.05 -9.20
N LEU A 160 41.34 -25.08 -8.41
CA LEU A 160 40.60 -26.25 -8.92
C LEU A 160 39.42 -26.75 -8.06
N SER A 161 38.89 -25.94 -7.12
CA SER A 161 37.63 -26.23 -6.41
C SER A 161 36.46 -25.40 -6.93
#